data_AF-A0A9X2DKH0-F1
#
_entry.id   AF-A0A9X2DKH0-F1
#
_cell.length_a   1.000
_cell.length_b   1.000
_cell.length_c   1.000
_cell.angle_alpha   90.00
_cell.angle_beta   90.00
_cell.angle_gamma   90.00
#
_symmetry.space_group_name_H-M   'P 1'
#
loop_
_entity.id
_entity.type
_entity.pdbx_description
1 polymer ?
#
loop_
_entity_poly.entity_id
_entity_poly.type
_entity_poly.pdbx_seq_one_letter_code
_entity_poly.pdbx_strand_id
1 'polypeptide(L)'
;MRILYCHPTHETGRKDCVAFVDVELNEHIRLYGLRLVRQPDGAHFLFAPQAGQRRTATFSKPMAERLTALAAEALEAANER
;
A
#
# COMPACT_ATOMS: atom_id res chain seq x y z
N MET A 1 -0.63 -0.52 14.52
CA MET A 1 -0.61 -0.57 13.05
C MET A 1 0.77 -1.03 12.59
N ARG A 2 0.85 -2.09 11.79
CA ARG A 2 2.12 -2.62 11.27
C ARG A 2 1.92 -3.22 9.88
N ILE A 3 2.97 -3.17 9.07
CA ILE A 3 3.03 -3.93 7.82
C ILE A 3 3.31 -5.40 8.18
N LEU A 4 2.46 -6.29 7.69
CA LEU A 4 2.63 -7.74 7.86
C LEU A 4 3.49 -8.32 6.74
N TYR A 5 3.26 -7.83 5.53
CA TYR A 5 3.99 -8.27 4.35
C TYR A 5 4.08 -7.13 3.32
N CYS A 6 5.20 -7.04 2.60
CA CYS A 6 5.39 -6.21 1.41
C CYS A 6 5.97 -7.08 0.28
N HIS A 7 5.22 -7.21 -0.81
CA HIS A 7 5.63 -7.91 -2.03
C HIS A 7 5.93 -6.86 -3.11
N PRO A 8 7.22 -6.56 -3.39
CA PRO A 8 7.57 -5.72 -4.53
C PRO A 8 7.04 -6.32 -5.83
N THR A 9 6.69 -5.45 -6.76
CA THR A 9 6.22 -5.83 -8.10
C THR A 9 7.19 -5.27 -9.15
N HIS A 10 7.01 -5.71 -10.39
CA HIS A 10 7.79 -5.24 -11.54
C HIS A 10 6.89 -4.58 -12.61
N GLU A 11 5.77 -3.98 -12.19
CA GLU A 11 4.91 -3.23 -13.12
C GLU A 11 5.65 -2.00 -13.66
N THR A 12 5.50 -1.73 -14.97
CA THR A 12 6.12 -0.59 -15.66
C THR A 12 5.08 0.20 -16.46
N GLY A 13 4.91 1.49 -16.17
CA GLY A 13 3.80 2.33 -16.63
C GLY A 13 3.67 3.67 -15.89
N ARG A 14 2.58 4.41 -16.12
CA ARG A 14 2.36 5.76 -15.53
C ARG A 14 1.84 5.75 -14.09
N LYS A 15 1.36 4.61 -13.59
CA LYS A 15 0.80 4.41 -12.25
C LYS A 15 1.16 3.01 -11.78
N ASP A 16 2.45 2.78 -11.62
CA ASP A 16 2.99 1.48 -11.25
C ASP A 16 2.51 1.14 -9.85
N CYS A 17 1.76 0.06 -9.71
CA CYS A 17 1.70 -0.59 -8.42
C CYS A 17 3.09 -1.16 -8.20
N VAL A 18 3.84 -0.59 -7.26
CA VAL A 18 5.24 -0.96 -6.95
C VAL A 18 5.34 -2.02 -5.85
N ALA A 19 4.25 -2.21 -5.08
CA ALA A 19 4.15 -3.31 -4.13
C ALA A 19 2.69 -3.67 -3.81
N PHE A 20 2.47 -4.94 -3.46
CA PHE A 20 1.32 -5.35 -2.67
C PHE A 20 1.69 -5.38 -1.18
N VAL A 21 0.82 -4.85 -0.33
CA VAL A 21 1.09 -4.66 1.10
C VAL A 21 -0.08 -5.17 1.92
N ASP A 22 0.24 -5.92 2.96
CA ASP A 22 -0.72 -6.38 3.97
C ASP A 22 -0.51 -5.62 5.26
N VAL A 23 -1.59 -5.14 5.87
CA VAL A 23 -1.54 -4.26 7.04
C VAL A 23 -2.44 -4.78 8.15
N GLU A 24 -1.87 -4.84 9.36
CA GLU A 24 -2.66 -4.92 10.59
C GLU A 24 -2.89 -3.50 11.11
N LEU A 25 -4.14 -3.02 11.08
CA LEU A 25 -4.47 -1.68 11.57
C LEU A 25 -4.41 -1.62 13.10
N ASN A 26 -5.02 -2.62 13.73
CA ASN A 26 -5.06 -2.87 15.16
C ASN A 26 -5.22 -4.38 15.41
N GLU A 27 -5.36 -4.78 16.67
CA GLU A 27 -5.48 -6.20 17.05
C GLU A 27 -6.70 -6.92 16.41
N HIS A 28 -7.73 -6.16 16.03
CA HIS A 28 -8.99 -6.67 15.50
C HIS A 28 -9.07 -6.67 13.97
N ILE A 29 -8.30 -5.82 13.28
CA ILE A 29 -8.50 -5.54 11.86
C ILE A 29 -7.20 -5.70 11.07
N ARG A 30 -7.28 -6.52 10.02
CA ARG A 30 -6.24 -6.72 9.01
C ARG A 30 -6.83 -6.50 7.63
N LEU A 31 -6.07 -5.84 6.77
CA LEU A 31 -6.41 -5.59 5.38
C LEU A 31 -5.29 -6.18 4.51
N TYR A 32 -5.67 -6.89 3.46
CA TYR A 32 -4.75 -7.64 2.61
C TYR A 32 -4.79 -7.14 1.18
N GLY A 33 -3.65 -7.25 0.48
CA GLY A 33 -3.53 -6.92 -0.94
C GLY A 33 -3.69 -5.44 -1.25
N LEU A 34 -3.33 -4.55 -0.32
CA LEU A 34 -3.32 -3.11 -0.63
C LEU A 34 -2.24 -2.82 -1.67
N ARG A 35 -2.54 -1.89 -2.58
CA ARG A 35 -1.66 -1.52 -3.67
C ARG A 35 -0.90 -0.24 -3.31
N LEU A 36 0.41 -0.33 -3.20
CA LEU A 36 1.27 0.85 -3.13
C LEU A 36 1.57 1.30 -4.55
N VAL A 37 1.08 2.47 -4.93
CA VAL A 37 1.20 2.99 -6.30
C VAL A 37 2.10 4.21 -6.32
N ARG A 38 3.12 4.18 -7.18
CA ARG A 38 3.98 5.33 -7.47
C ARG A 38 3.29 6.23 -8.50
N GLN A 39 3.16 7.50 -8.17
CA GLN A 39 2.62 8.53 -9.05
C GLN A 39 3.71 9.08 -9.97
N PRO A 40 3.35 9.78 -11.07
CA PRO A 40 4.33 10.38 -11.98
C PRO A 40 5.29 11.38 -11.34
N ASP A 41 4.91 12.03 -10.23
CA ASP A 41 5.75 12.96 -9.46
C ASP A 41 6.67 12.25 -8.45
N GLY A 42 6.63 10.92 -8.39
CA GLY A 42 7.41 10.10 -7.46
C GLY A 42 6.72 9.88 -6.10
N ALA A 43 5.60 10.54 -5.82
CA ALA A 43 4.86 10.30 -4.59
C ALA A 43 4.23 8.90 -4.58
N HIS A 44 4.11 8.31 -3.41
CA HIS A 44 3.41 7.04 -3.22
C HIS A 44 1.99 7.26 -2.72
N PHE A 45 1.07 6.37 -3.09
CA PHE A 45 -0.29 6.32 -2.56
C PHE A 45 -0.70 4.88 -2.32
N LEU A 46 -1.22 4.60 -1.12
CA LEU A 46 -1.76 3.29 -0.79
C LEU A 46 -3.26 3.20 -1.08
N PHE A 47 -3.67 2.16 -1.80
CA PHE A 47 -5.06 1.91 -2.15
C PHE A 47 -5.53 0.54 -1.65
N ALA A 48 -6.69 0.51 -1.00
CA ALA A 48 -7.34 -0.76 -0.67
C ALA A 48 -7.74 -1.52 -1.95
N PRO A 49 -7.86 -2.87 -1.89
CA PRO A 49 -8.37 -3.67 -2.99
C PRO A 49 -9.75 -3.20 -3.47
N GLN A 50 -10.09 -3.55 -4.71
CA GLN A 50 -11.42 -3.36 -5.25
C GLN A 50 -12.22 -4.66 -5.22
N ALA A 51 -13.52 -4.54 -4.97
CA ALA A 51 -14.52 -5.58 -5.16
C ALA A 51 -15.48 -5.10 -6.27
N GLY A 52 -15.25 -5.56 -7.50
CA GLY A 52 -15.91 -5.01 -8.68
C GLY A 52 -15.56 -3.52 -8.87
N GLN A 53 -16.58 -2.66 -8.91
CA GLN A 53 -16.41 -1.21 -9.15
C GLN A 53 -16.21 -0.38 -7.87
N ARG A 54 -16.11 -1.02 -6.69
CA ARG A 54 -16.00 -0.32 -5.40
C ARG A 54 -14.73 -0.70 -4.66
N ARG A 55 -14.18 0.24 -3.89
CA ARG A 55 -13.10 -0.06 -2.93
C ARG A 55 -13.65 -0.86 -1.76
N THR A 56 -12.87 -1.81 -1.29
CA THR A 56 -13.19 -2.62 -0.11
C THR A 56 -13.03 -1.83 1.20
N ALA A 57 -12.19 -0.80 1.19
CA ALA A 57 -12.02 0.13 2.30
C ALA A 57 -11.65 1.54 1.80
N THR A 58 -11.96 2.54 2.62
CA THR A 58 -11.49 3.91 2.47
C THR A 58 -10.91 4.39 3.80
N PHE A 59 -10.02 5.37 3.73
CA PHE A 59 -9.33 5.92 4.89
C PHE A 59 -9.49 7.43 4.90
N SER A 60 -9.52 8.03 6.08
CA SER A 60 -9.36 9.48 6.21
C SER A 60 -7.98 9.89 5.66
N LYS A 61 -7.84 11.15 5.22
CA LYS A 61 -6.58 11.66 4.67
C LYS A 61 -5.38 11.40 5.61
N PRO A 62 -5.43 11.71 6.92
CA PRO A 62 -4.30 11.45 7.82
C PRO A 62 -3.96 9.96 7.96
N MET A 63 -4.97 9.08 7.92
CA MET A 63 -4.75 7.64 7.99
C MET A 63 -4.11 7.12 6.69
N ALA A 64 -4.57 7.60 5.53
CA ALA A 64 -4.01 7.23 4.23
C ALA A 64 -2.53 7.65 4.10
N GLU A 65 -2.19 8.87 4.56
CA GLU A 65 -0.81 9.36 4.58
C GLU A 65 0.08 8.48 5.48
N ARG A 66 -0.38 8.16 6.70
CA ARG A 66 0.37 7.29 7.62
C ARG A 66 0.56 5.87 7.08
N LEU A 67 -0.48 5.28 6.49
CA LEU A 67 -0.42 3.96 5.88
C LEU A 67 0.54 3.93 4.68
N THR A 68 0.52 4.99 3.87
CA THR A 68 1.40 5.13 2.71
C THR A 68 2.86 5.24 3.13
N ALA A 69 3.17 6.01 4.18
CA ALA A 69 4.52 6.12 4.72
C ALA A 69 5.06 4.75 5.18
N LEU A 70 4.28 4.02 6.00
CA LEU A 70 4.67 2.68 6.46
C LEU A 70 4.86 1.69 5.30
N ALA A 71 4.02 1.77 4.27
CA ALA A 71 4.14 0.92 3.09
C ALA A 71 5.39 1.24 2.27
N ALA A 72 5.74 2.53 2.13
CA ALA A 72 6.95 2.95 1.43
C ALA A 72 8.22 2.50 2.18
N GLU A 73 8.27 2.68 3.50
CA GLU A 73 9.36 2.16 4.34
C GLU A 73 9.53 0.64 4.19
N ALA A 74 8.41 -0.11 4.16
CA ALA A 74 8.45 -1.55 3.97
C ALA A 74 8.90 -1.97 2.56
N LEU A 75 8.63 -1.16 1.53
CA LEU A 75 9.14 -1.39 0.17
C LEU A 75 10.66 -1.20 0.11
N GLU A 76 11.19 -0.12 0.69
CA GLU A 76 12.65 0.10 0.75
C GLU A 76 13.35 -1.07 1.46
N ALA A 77 12.84 -1.46 2.64
CA ALA A 77 13.40 -2.58 3.39
C ALA A 77 13.29 -3.94 2.66
N ALA A 78 12.34 -4.11 1.74
CA ALA A 78 12.20 -5.30 0.92
C ALA A 78 13.18 -5.32 -0.26
N ASN A 79 13.55 -4.14 -0.79
CA ASN A 79 14.50 -4.00 -1.89
C ASN A 79 15.97 -4.12 -1.44
N GLU A 80 16.26 -3.88 -0.16
CA GLU A 80 17.61 -4.02 0.42
C GLU A 80 18.02 -5.48 0.72
N ARG A 81 17.13 -6.45 0.53
CA ARG A 81 17.34 -7.88 0.80
C ARG A 81 17.63 -8.67 -0.46
#